data_AF-A0A496QTU1-F1
#
_entry.id   AF-A0A496QTU1-F1
#
_cell.length_a   1.000
_cell.length_b   1.000
_cell.length_c   1.000
_cell.angle_alpha   90.00
_cell.angle_beta   90.00
_cell.angle_gamma   90.00
#
_symmetry.space_group_name_H-M   'P 1'
#
loop_
_entity.id
_entity.type
_entity.pdbx_description
1 polymer ?
#
loop_
_entity_poly.entity_id
_entity_poly.type
_entity_poly.pdbx_seq_one_letter_code
_entity_poly.pdbx_strand_id
1 'polypeptide(L)'
;MVEQKVREPTVLLPYPGPSEAYCNDIFVYLRPETNGVIVESTLLRVIRNNSNYKNRIKLVYLANIPGDFIVENRIVEEHYGYKLYFTVKGKAVFTPFMKERFENYFHTPFEEAPIIGAFEALRVFNISHNELFEIRVPEEDMLLVDDQSIKKIDGYFVINYDIPAIINRNNYQTDIAAMILRTNHSYDIIHEMIQDMGDALIKANILKSGKPLSRIFHYSRGPFDQIRDAIGYLYDMKGEHEALGKTTFCNYLLERGITMNNILYAMRYPIMHFRADSNNIIEDSLFSYTENDSFERALEKYLSITSQVILF
;
A
#
# COMPACT_ATOMS: atom_id res chain seq x y z
N MET A 1 -1.77 -5.49 -37.18
CA MET A 1 -1.89 -5.91 -35.77
C MET A 1 -3.36 -5.78 -35.42
N VAL A 2 -4.00 -6.83 -34.91
CA VAL A 2 -5.37 -6.72 -34.40
C VAL A 2 -5.27 -5.99 -33.07
N GLU A 3 -5.95 -4.86 -32.95
CA GLU A 3 -6.03 -4.10 -31.71
C GLU A 3 -6.74 -4.98 -30.68
N GLN A 4 -5.99 -5.50 -29.70
CA GLN A 4 -6.55 -6.36 -28.67
C GLN A 4 -7.33 -5.44 -27.72
N LYS A 5 -8.66 -5.57 -27.71
CA LYS A 5 -9.52 -4.78 -26.84
C LYS A 5 -9.13 -5.04 -25.37
N VAL A 6 -8.79 -3.98 -24.64
CA VAL A 6 -8.48 -4.03 -23.21
C VAL A 6 -9.70 -4.59 -22.46
N ARG A 7 -9.46 -5.59 -21.59
CA ARG A 7 -10.50 -6.21 -20.75
C ARG A 7 -10.90 -5.24 -19.63
N GLU A 8 -12.19 -5.20 -19.29
CA GLU A 8 -12.70 -4.36 -18.19
C GLU A 8 -12.74 -5.14 -16.86
N PRO A 9 -12.69 -4.45 -15.69
CA PRO A 9 -12.91 -5.05 -14.39
C PRO A 9 -14.20 -5.86 -14.33
N THR A 10 -14.12 -7.08 -13.78
CA THR A 10 -15.30 -7.92 -13.50
C THR A 10 -15.66 -7.82 -12.04
N VAL A 11 -16.68 -7.02 -11.73
CA VAL A 11 -17.20 -6.86 -10.37
C VAL A 11 -18.20 -7.98 -10.07
N LEU A 12 -17.86 -8.82 -9.09
CA LEU A 12 -18.67 -9.96 -8.64
C LEU A 12 -19.60 -9.58 -7.48
N LEU A 13 -19.12 -8.70 -6.61
CA LEU A 13 -19.90 -8.10 -5.53
C LEU A 13 -19.69 -6.58 -5.59
N PRO A 14 -20.70 -5.79 -5.99
CA PRO A 14 -20.58 -4.34 -6.05
C PRO A 14 -20.50 -3.75 -4.65
N TYR A 15 -19.72 -2.67 -4.53
CA TYR A 15 -19.54 -1.98 -3.26
C TYR A 15 -20.83 -1.25 -2.87
N PRO A 16 -21.38 -1.48 -1.66
CA PRO A 16 -22.70 -0.98 -1.28
C PRO A 16 -22.72 0.52 -0.93
N GLY A 17 -21.57 1.20 -0.98
CA GLY A 17 -21.43 2.56 -0.46
C GLY A 17 -20.94 2.59 1.00
N PRO A 18 -20.84 3.79 1.59
CA PRO A 18 -20.20 3.99 2.88
C PRO A 18 -20.99 3.34 4.02
N SER A 19 -20.29 2.93 5.08
CA SER A 19 -20.94 2.43 6.30
C SER A 19 -21.40 3.58 7.18
N GLU A 20 -22.66 3.56 7.63
CA GLU A 20 -23.19 4.54 8.61
C GLU A 20 -22.53 4.44 9.99
N ALA A 21 -21.96 3.27 10.33
CA ALA A 21 -21.40 2.99 11.65
C ALA A 21 -19.88 3.26 11.76
N TYR A 22 -19.30 4.03 10.82
CA TYR A 22 -17.86 4.32 10.74
C TYR A 22 -16.98 3.07 10.87
N CYS A 23 -17.29 2.07 10.04
CA CYS A 23 -16.52 0.84 9.94
C CYS A 23 -15.27 1.05 9.08
N ASN A 24 -14.23 0.25 9.33
CA ASN A 24 -13.11 0.10 8.42
C ASN A 24 -13.54 -0.70 7.18
N ASP A 25 -13.13 -0.22 6.00
CA ASP A 25 -13.23 -0.93 4.74
C ASP A 25 -11.82 -1.40 4.34
N ILE A 26 -11.43 -2.57 4.83
CA ILE A 26 -10.08 -3.10 4.62
C ILE A 26 -10.01 -3.68 3.21
N PHE A 27 -9.27 -3.00 2.33
CA PHE A 27 -8.94 -3.58 1.04
C PHE A 27 -7.96 -4.73 1.26
N VAL A 28 -8.18 -5.84 0.57
CA VAL A 28 -7.27 -6.98 0.53
C VAL A 28 -7.16 -7.38 -0.92
N TYR A 29 -5.94 -7.39 -1.45
CA TYR A 29 -5.70 -7.93 -2.78
C TYR A 29 -4.48 -8.82 -2.81
N LEU A 30 -4.61 -9.89 -3.60
CA LEU A 30 -3.57 -10.89 -3.76
C LEU A 30 -2.56 -10.41 -4.76
N ARG A 31 -1.28 -10.63 -4.45
CA ARG A 31 -0.26 -10.42 -5.45
C ARG A 31 -0.44 -11.45 -6.58
N PRO A 32 -0.19 -11.04 -7.84
CA PRO A 32 -0.14 -11.84 -9.05
C PRO A 32 0.12 -13.34 -8.91
N GLU A 33 1.19 -13.70 -8.21
CA GLU A 33 1.71 -15.07 -8.15
C GLU A 33 0.84 -16.02 -7.33
N THR A 34 -0.19 -15.49 -6.67
CA THR A 34 -1.05 -16.20 -5.74
C THR A 34 -2.53 -16.00 -6.04
N ASN A 35 -2.87 -15.37 -7.17
CA ASN A 35 -4.25 -15.16 -7.54
C ASN A 35 -4.91 -16.48 -8.02
N GLY A 36 -6.13 -16.75 -7.55
CA GLY A 36 -6.91 -17.91 -7.96
C GLY A 36 -8.01 -18.32 -6.98
N VAL A 37 -9.04 -18.98 -7.50
CA VAL A 37 -10.25 -19.38 -6.76
C VAL A 37 -9.94 -20.18 -5.49
N ILE A 38 -8.92 -21.04 -5.53
CA ILE A 38 -8.51 -21.85 -4.36
C ILE A 38 -7.99 -20.94 -3.24
N VAL A 39 -7.26 -19.88 -3.59
CA VAL A 39 -6.71 -18.91 -2.62
C VAL A 39 -7.85 -18.12 -1.99
N GLU A 40 -8.70 -17.50 -2.81
CA GLU A 40 -9.90 -16.76 -2.35
C GLU A 40 -10.77 -17.62 -1.43
N SER A 41 -11.07 -18.86 -1.84
CA SER A 41 -11.89 -19.76 -1.02
C SER A 41 -11.22 -20.15 0.31
N THR A 42 -9.89 -20.21 0.36
CA THR A 42 -9.14 -20.49 1.58
C THR A 42 -9.21 -19.30 2.53
N LEU A 43 -9.06 -18.07 2.02
CA LEU A 43 -9.18 -16.84 2.80
C LEU A 43 -10.59 -16.67 3.39
N LEU A 44 -11.63 -16.85 2.57
CA LEU A 44 -13.02 -16.75 3.03
C LEU A 44 -13.36 -17.85 4.06
N ARG A 45 -12.73 -19.02 3.99
CA ARG A 45 -12.90 -20.07 5.01
C ARG A 45 -12.34 -19.66 6.36
N VAL A 46 -11.24 -18.90 6.42
CA VAL A 46 -10.70 -18.36 7.67
C VAL A 46 -11.73 -17.46 8.35
N ILE A 47 -12.27 -16.48 7.62
CA ILE A 47 -13.32 -15.58 8.14
C ILE A 47 -14.55 -16.38 8.60
N ARG A 48 -15.00 -17.35 7.80
CA ARG A 48 -16.23 -18.10 8.08
C ARG A 48 -16.10 -19.06 9.27
N ASN A 49 -14.92 -19.65 9.46
CA ASN A 49 -14.71 -20.71 10.45
C ASN A 49 -14.22 -20.18 11.80
N ASN A 50 -13.66 -18.96 11.85
CA ASN A 50 -13.24 -18.33 13.10
C ASN A 50 -14.39 -17.49 13.70
N SER A 51 -14.81 -17.82 14.92
CA SER A 51 -15.92 -17.14 15.62
C SER A 51 -15.65 -15.66 15.90
N ASN A 52 -14.38 -15.26 15.99
CA ASN A 52 -14.00 -13.87 16.20
C ASN A 52 -14.31 -13.01 14.97
N TYR A 53 -14.25 -13.59 13.77
CA TYR A 53 -14.37 -12.86 12.50
C TYR A 53 -15.77 -12.97 11.89
N LYS A 54 -16.34 -14.18 11.91
CA LYS A 54 -17.55 -14.57 11.15
C LYS A 54 -18.73 -13.60 11.25
N ASN A 55 -18.95 -13.01 12.44
CA ASN A 55 -20.12 -12.16 12.70
C ASN A 55 -19.85 -10.67 12.52
N ARG A 56 -18.59 -10.25 12.37
CA ARG A 56 -18.16 -8.85 12.40
C ARG A 56 -17.35 -8.42 11.19
N ILE A 57 -17.00 -9.35 10.32
CA ILE A 57 -16.30 -9.10 9.05
C ILE A 57 -17.23 -9.49 7.92
N LYS A 58 -17.55 -8.52 7.06
CA LYS A 58 -18.42 -8.71 5.91
C LYS A 58 -17.63 -8.43 4.63
N LEU A 59 -17.65 -9.36 3.69
CA LEU A 59 -17.22 -9.08 2.32
C LEU A 59 -18.23 -8.13 1.70
N VAL A 60 -17.81 -6.93 1.32
CA VAL A 60 -18.68 -5.89 0.73
C VAL A 60 -18.24 -5.48 -0.67
N TYR A 61 -17.10 -5.96 -1.15
CA TYR A 61 -16.67 -5.80 -2.53
C TYR A 61 -15.82 -7.00 -2.94
N LEU A 62 -15.99 -7.43 -4.18
CA LEU A 62 -15.13 -8.43 -4.83
C LEU A 62 -15.10 -8.14 -6.32
N ALA A 63 -13.91 -7.96 -6.86
CA ALA A 63 -13.70 -7.78 -8.29
C ALA A 63 -12.41 -8.47 -8.76
N ASN A 64 -12.41 -8.92 -10.01
CA ASN A 64 -11.21 -9.29 -10.73
C ASN A 64 -10.84 -8.16 -11.68
N ILE A 65 -9.64 -7.59 -11.52
CA ILE A 65 -9.12 -6.48 -12.31
C ILE A 65 -8.10 -7.04 -13.30
N PRO A 66 -8.37 -7.00 -14.62
CA PRO A 66 -7.48 -7.56 -15.63
C PRO A 66 -6.10 -6.90 -15.69
N GLY A 67 -5.05 -7.69 -15.92
CA GLY A 67 -3.67 -7.18 -16.01
C GLY A 67 -3.45 -6.14 -17.11
N ASP A 68 -4.11 -6.30 -18.26
CA ASP A 68 -4.09 -5.35 -19.37
C ASP A 68 -4.78 -4.03 -19.02
N PHE A 69 -5.86 -4.08 -18.25
CA PHE A 69 -6.50 -2.89 -17.69
C PHE A 69 -5.59 -2.14 -16.73
N ILE A 70 -4.89 -2.89 -15.85
CA ILE A 70 -3.94 -2.34 -14.88
C ILE A 70 -2.81 -1.58 -15.57
N VAL A 71 -2.22 -2.17 -16.61
CA VAL A 71 -1.12 -1.55 -17.34
C VAL A 71 -1.58 -0.34 -18.14
N GLU A 72 -2.70 -0.44 -18.87
CA GLU A 72 -3.21 0.67 -19.69
C GLU A 72 -3.56 1.90 -18.83
N ASN A 73 -4.17 1.68 -17.66
CA ASN A 73 -4.54 2.74 -16.73
C ASN A 73 -3.44 3.09 -15.73
N ARG A 74 -2.26 2.45 -15.82
CA ARG A 74 -1.09 2.69 -14.94
C ARG A 74 -1.42 2.62 -13.45
N ILE A 75 -2.33 1.73 -13.07
CA ILE A 75 -2.89 1.67 -11.70
C ILE A 75 -1.79 1.49 -10.66
N VAL A 76 -0.84 0.60 -10.92
CA VAL A 76 0.25 0.29 -9.98
C VAL A 76 1.23 1.45 -9.88
N GLU A 77 1.61 2.06 -11.01
CA GLU A 77 2.49 3.22 -11.03
C GLU A 77 1.88 4.43 -10.33
N GLU A 78 0.58 4.67 -10.48
CA GLU A 78 -0.11 5.74 -9.77
C GLU A 78 -0.25 5.44 -8.28
N HIS A 79 -0.64 4.21 -7.93
CA HIS A 79 -0.77 3.76 -6.54
C HIS A 79 0.55 3.89 -5.76
N TYR A 80 1.69 3.61 -6.41
CA TYR A 80 3.04 3.76 -5.83
C TYR A 80 3.75 5.04 -6.26
N GLY A 81 3.03 6.05 -6.78
CA GLY A 81 3.63 7.19 -7.50
C GLY A 81 4.74 7.93 -6.76
N TYR A 82 4.56 8.24 -5.46
CA TYR A 82 5.61 8.90 -4.68
C TYR A 82 6.80 7.96 -4.40
N LYS A 83 6.58 6.67 -4.13
CA LYS A 83 7.70 5.72 -3.98
C LYS A 83 8.47 5.57 -5.30
N LEU A 84 7.74 5.53 -6.41
CA LEU A 84 8.32 5.49 -7.76
C LEU A 84 9.16 6.75 -8.02
N TYR A 85 8.74 7.92 -7.56
CA TYR A 85 9.54 9.14 -7.65
C TYR A 85 10.91 9.00 -6.99
N PHE A 86 10.93 8.57 -5.72
CA PHE A 86 12.17 8.32 -4.98
C PHE A 86 13.00 7.21 -5.62
N THR A 87 12.35 6.18 -6.16
CA THR A 87 13.02 5.09 -6.88
C THR A 87 13.73 5.57 -8.15
N VAL A 88 13.20 6.58 -8.83
CA VAL A 88 13.76 7.13 -10.08
C VAL A 88 14.79 8.23 -9.80
N LYS A 89 14.52 9.09 -8.82
CA LYS A 89 15.38 10.26 -8.51
C LYS A 89 16.48 9.97 -7.50
N GLY A 90 16.37 8.88 -6.75
CA GLY A 90 17.35 8.45 -5.78
C GLY A 90 17.65 9.53 -4.72
N LYS A 91 18.94 9.74 -4.43
CA LYS A 91 19.45 10.68 -3.43
C LYS A 91 18.94 12.13 -3.59
N ALA A 92 18.63 12.56 -4.80
CA ALA A 92 18.35 13.96 -5.12
C ALA A 92 17.07 14.53 -4.50
N VAL A 93 16.16 13.67 -4.02
CA VAL A 93 14.83 14.07 -3.54
C VAL A 93 14.64 13.89 -2.05
N PHE A 94 15.72 13.60 -1.32
CA PHE A 94 15.68 13.50 0.14
C PHE A 94 15.43 14.87 0.76
N THR A 95 14.48 14.93 1.68
CA THR A 95 14.26 16.08 2.55
C THR A 95 15.41 16.22 3.54
N PRO A 96 15.61 17.41 4.16
CA PRO A 96 16.58 17.56 5.24
C PRO A 96 16.38 16.55 6.39
N PHE A 97 15.12 16.24 6.74
CA PHE A 97 14.80 15.27 7.77
C PHE A 97 15.21 13.85 7.38
N MET A 98 14.91 13.41 6.15
CA MET A 98 15.34 12.10 5.65
C MET A 98 16.87 11.96 5.67
N LYS A 99 17.60 13.03 5.34
CA LYS A 99 19.07 13.04 5.40
C LYS A 99 19.57 12.82 6.83
N GLU A 100 19.05 13.58 7.78
CA GLU A 100 19.41 13.44 9.20
C GLU A 100 19.09 12.03 9.73
N ARG A 101 17.90 11.52 9.42
CA ARG A 101 17.48 10.15 9.79
C ARG A 101 18.41 9.09 9.18
N PHE A 102 18.78 9.26 7.92
CA PHE A 102 19.73 8.38 7.24
C PHE A 102 21.10 8.39 7.92
N GLU A 103 21.68 9.57 8.16
CA GLU A 103 23.01 9.71 8.78
C GLU A 103 23.05 9.12 10.19
N ASN A 104 22.02 9.40 10.98
CA ASN A 104 21.90 8.90 12.34
C ASN A 104 21.75 7.37 12.37
N TYR A 105 21.02 6.77 11.43
CA TYR A 105 20.79 5.33 11.40
C TYR A 105 22.00 4.55 10.89
N PHE A 106 22.56 4.95 9.74
CA PHE A 106 23.66 4.22 9.10
C PHE A 106 25.05 4.69 9.54
N HIS A 107 25.13 5.70 10.40
CA HIS A 107 26.39 6.33 10.85
C HIS A 107 27.30 6.70 9.68
N THR A 108 26.71 7.14 8.57
CA THR A 108 27.40 7.44 7.30
C THR A 108 26.98 8.83 6.84
N PRO A 109 27.92 9.76 6.56
CA PRO A 109 27.58 11.08 6.03
C PRO A 109 26.76 10.98 4.73
N PHE A 110 25.63 11.67 4.67
CA PHE A 110 24.68 11.59 3.57
C PHE A 110 25.34 11.98 2.25
N GLU A 111 26.13 13.05 2.27
CA GLU A 111 26.77 13.60 1.07
C GLU A 111 27.81 12.64 0.46
N GLU A 112 28.46 11.81 1.28
CA GLU A 112 29.45 10.82 0.83
C GLU A 112 28.83 9.46 0.51
N ALA A 113 27.64 9.17 1.05
CA ALA A 113 26.96 7.90 0.87
C ALA A 113 26.55 7.64 -0.61
N PRO A 114 26.86 6.46 -1.17
CA PRO A 114 26.40 6.05 -2.50
C PRO A 114 24.95 5.57 -2.46
N ILE A 115 24.04 6.54 -2.38
CA ILE A 115 22.59 6.31 -2.33
C ILE A 115 22.02 6.34 -3.74
N ILE A 116 21.39 5.24 -4.15
CA ILE A 116 20.84 5.07 -5.50
C ILE A 116 19.41 4.57 -5.46
N GLY A 117 18.64 4.89 -6.50
CA GLY A 117 17.30 4.34 -6.69
C GLY A 117 17.36 2.89 -7.19
N ALA A 118 16.30 2.09 -6.94
CA ALA A 118 16.31 0.68 -7.30
C ALA A 118 16.54 0.40 -8.80
N PHE A 119 16.04 1.23 -9.72
CA PHE A 119 16.31 1.04 -11.17
C PHE A 119 17.78 1.23 -11.53
N GLU A 120 18.48 2.12 -10.84
CA GLU A 120 19.92 2.29 -10.99
C GLU A 120 20.67 1.09 -10.42
N ALA A 121 20.24 0.60 -9.25
CA ALA A 121 20.83 -0.59 -8.61
C ALA A 121 20.78 -1.83 -9.51
N LEU A 122 19.70 -2.06 -10.26
CA LEU A 122 19.61 -3.16 -11.24
C LEU A 122 20.75 -3.12 -12.26
N ARG A 123 21.12 -1.92 -12.72
CA ARG A 123 22.21 -1.74 -13.68
C ARG A 123 23.58 -1.88 -13.02
N VAL A 124 23.76 -1.29 -11.84
CA VAL A 124 25.04 -1.31 -11.09
C VAL A 124 25.42 -2.74 -10.70
N PHE A 125 24.46 -3.51 -10.18
CA PHE A 125 24.69 -4.88 -9.75
C PHE A 125 24.55 -5.91 -10.88
N ASN A 126 24.03 -5.50 -12.05
CA ASN A 126 23.72 -6.39 -13.17
C ASN A 126 22.83 -7.58 -12.75
N ILE A 127 21.74 -7.28 -12.05
CA ILE A 127 20.76 -8.25 -11.54
C ILE A 127 19.36 -7.91 -12.02
N SER A 128 18.47 -8.90 -12.02
CA SER A 128 17.06 -8.73 -12.34
C SER A 128 16.25 -8.11 -11.19
N HIS A 129 15.05 -7.65 -11.53
CA HIS A 129 14.05 -7.12 -10.59
C HIS A 129 13.75 -8.10 -9.45
N ASN A 130 13.65 -9.40 -9.75
CA ASN A 130 13.37 -10.43 -8.75
C ASN A 130 14.59 -10.70 -7.86
N GLU A 131 15.79 -10.72 -8.43
CA GLU A 131 17.02 -10.89 -7.64
C GLU A 131 17.18 -9.75 -6.63
N LEU A 132 17.04 -8.49 -7.06
CA LEU A 132 17.10 -7.34 -6.13
C LEU A 132 16.04 -7.42 -5.02
N PHE A 133 14.82 -7.84 -5.36
CA PHE A 133 13.74 -8.04 -4.40
C PHE A 133 14.01 -9.15 -3.38
N GLU A 134 14.74 -10.19 -3.79
CA GLU A 134 15.04 -11.35 -2.95
C GLU A 134 16.24 -11.16 -2.03
N ILE A 135 17.12 -10.20 -2.30
CA ILE A 135 18.24 -9.86 -1.42
C ILE A 135 17.74 -9.58 0.00
N ARG A 136 18.30 -10.32 0.96
CA ARG A 136 18.07 -10.14 2.40
C ARG A 136 19.27 -9.46 3.02
N VAL A 137 19.01 -8.55 3.92
CA VAL A 137 20.02 -7.84 4.71
C VAL A 137 19.63 -7.91 6.18
N PRO A 138 20.59 -7.76 7.10
CA PRO A 138 20.31 -7.56 8.52
C PRO A 138 19.40 -6.35 8.79
N GLU A 139 18.80 -6.29 9.97
CA GLU A 139 17.87 -5.20 10.35
C GLU A 139 18.60 -3.84 10.38
N GLU A 140 19.83 -3.83 10.88
CA GLU A 140 20.72 -2.67 10.88
C GLU A 140 21.05 -2.12 9.49
N ASP A 141 20.86 -2.93 8.45
CA ASP A 141 21.08 -2.57 7.05
C ASP A 141 19.78 -2.18 6.32
N MET A 142 18.67 -2.04 7.05
CA MET A 142 17.36 -1.69 6.52
C MET A 142 16.76 -0.51 7.30
N LEU A 143 16.55 0.61 6.62
CA LEU A 143 15.86 1.78 7.16
C LEU A 143 14.52 1.98 6.45
N LEU A 144 13.49 2.30 7.25
CA LEU A 144 12.24 2.87 6.75
C LEU A 144 12.15 4.32 7.22
N VAL A 145 11.97 5.25 6.29
CA VAL A 145 11.81 6.68 6.57
C VAL A 145 10.79 7.28 5.60
N ASP A 146 9.73 7.89 6.14
CA ASP A 146 8.60 8.47 5.41
C ASP A 146 8.05 7.55 4.31
N ASP A 147 7.90 6.28 4.70
CA ASP A 147 7.46 5.15 3.87
C ASP A 147 8.35 4.83 2.64
N GLN A 148 9.56 5.39 2.62
CA GLN A 148 10.64 4.97 1.73
C GLN A 148 11.47 3.88 2.43
N SER A 149 11.75 2.80 1.70
CA SER A 149 12.69 1.79 2.18
C SER A 149 14.08 2.07 1.66
N ILE A 150 15.08 1.91 2.50
CA ILE A 150 16.49 2.05 2.15
C ILE A 150 17.21 0.81 2.65
N LYS A 151 17.79 0.07 1.70
CA LYS A 151 18.48 -1.19 1.98
C LYS A 151 19.96 -1.05 1.65
N LYS A 152 20.85 -1.37 2.58
CA LYS A 152 22.30 -1.38 2.34
C LYS A 152 22.72 -2.68 1.66
N ILE A 153 23.22 -2.61 0.43
CA ILE A 153 23.64 -3.77 -0.38
C ILE A 153 25.00 -3.46 -0.98
N ASP A 154 26.00 -4.30 -0.71
CA ASP A 154 27.35 -4.24 -1.32
C ASP A 154 27.96 -2.82 -1.32
N GLY A 155 27.79 -2.09 -0.21
CA GLY A 155 28.31 -0.74 -0.03
C GLY A 155 27.42 0.38 -0.58
N TYR A 156 26.32 0.07 -1.27
CA TYR A 156 25.31 1.03 -1.73
C TYR A 156 24.09 1.08 -0.81
N PHE A 157 23.38 2.21 -0.80
CA PHE A 157 22.09 2.35 -0.14
C PHE A 157 21.00 2.44 -1.20
N VAL A 158 20.22 1.37 -1.36
CA VAL A 158 19.23 1.22 -2.41
C VAL A 158 17.86 1.62 -1.91
N ILE A 159 17.30 2.65 -2.53
CA ILE A 159 15.96 3.16 -2.21
C ILE A 159 14.89 2.35 -2.93
N ASN A 160 13.87 1.90 -2.20
CA ASN A 160 12.66 1.25 -2.71
C ASN A 160 12.97 0.05 -3.60
N TYR A 161 13.83 -0.84 -3.08
CA TYR A 161 14.35 -2.03 -3.76
C TYR A 161 13.26 -2.95 -4.34
N ASP A 162 12.03 -2.87 -3.84
CA ASP A 162 10.89 -3.69 -4.21
C ASP A 162 10.03 -3.13 -5.35
N ILE A 163 10.04 -1.81 -5.58
CA ILE A 163 9.22 -1.15 -6.61
C ILE A 163 9.43 -1.74 -8.01
N PRO A 164 10.67 -2.01 -8.48
CA PRO A 164 10.86 -2.58 -9.81
C PRO A 164 10.22 -3.97 -9.94
N ALA A 165 10.26 -4.79 -8.89
CA ALA A 165 9.63 -6.11 -8.89
C ALA A 165 8.10 -5.99 -8.86
N ILE A 166 7.55 -5.07 -8.05
CA ILE A 166 6.11 -4.79 -7.99
C ILE A 166 5.58 -4.41 -9.37
N ILE A 167 6.23 -3.48 -10.06
CA ILE A 167 5.80 -3.06 -11.41
C ILE A 167 5.88 -4.23 -12.39
N ASN A 168 6.99 -4.96 -12.43
CA ASN A 168 7.19 -6.06 -13.38
C ASN A 168 6.16 -7.21 -13.21
N ARG A 169 5.81 -7.53 -11.95
CA ARG A 169 4.85 -8.60 -11.64
C ARG A 169 3.42 -8.25 -12.07
N ASN A 170 3.08 -6.97 -12.11
CA ASN A 170 1.80 -6.48 -12.59
C ASN A 170 1.90 -6.15 -14.09
N ASN A 171 1.60 -7.14 -14.93
CA ASN A 171 1.68 -7.04 -16.37
C ASN A 171 0.38 -7.53 -17.03
N TYR A 172 0.30 -7.43 -18.36
CA TYR A 172 -0.88 -7.79 -19.15
C TYR A 172 -1.44 -9.21 -18.92
N GLN A 173 -0.63 -10.14 -18.39
CA GLN A 173 -1.03 -11.53 -18.14
C GLN A 173 -1.55 -11.77 -16.72
N THR A 174 -1.54 -10.73 -15.89
CA THR A 174 -1.64 -10.89 -14.46
C THR A 174 -2.83 -10.11 -13.92
N ASP A 175 -3.91 -10.82 -13.65
CA ASP A 175 -5.11 -10.23 -13.06
C ASP A 175 -4.97 -10.12 -11.53
N ILE A 176 -5.64 -9.14 -10.91
CA ILE A 176 -5.69 -8.94 -9.46
C ILE A 176 -7.11 -9.18 -8.96
N ALA A 177 -7.27 -10.04 -7.95
CA ALA A 177 -8.49 -10.13 -7.17
C ALA A 177 -8.44 -9.09 -6.03
N ALA A 178 -9.38 -8.14 -6.06
CA ALA A 178 -9.53 -7.10 -5.05
C ALA A 178 -10.80 -7.35 -4.21
N MET A 179 -10.65 -7.34 -2.89
CA MET A 179 -11.72 -7.55 -1.92
C MET A 179 -11.79 -6.38 -0.96
N ILE A 180 -12.99 -6.04 -0.48
CA ILE A 180 -13.16 -5.16 0.68
C ILE A 180 -13.85 -5.92 1.79
N LEU A 181 -13.18 -5.99 2.93
CA LEU A 181 -13.67 -6.55 4.16
C LEU A 181 -14.09 -5.41 5.10
N ARG A 182 -15.41 -5.24 5.26
CA ARG A 182 -15.98 -4.25 6.16
C ARG A 182 -16.04 -4.77 7.58
N THR A 183 -15.49 -4.02 8.53
CA THR A 183 -15.48 -4.41 9.95
C THR A 183 -15.38 -3.22 10.91
N ASN A 184 -15.84 -3.41 12.14
CA ASN A 184 -15.63 -2.50 13.27
C ASN A 184 -14.53 -3.00 14.24
N HIS A 185 -13.76 -4.00 13.84
CA HIS A 185 -12.61 -4.46 14.61
C HIS A 185 -11.46 -3.44 14.58
N SER A 186 -10.64 -3.47 15.64
CA SER A 186 -9.35 -2.77 15.66
C SER A 186 -8.36 -3.40 14.68
N TYR A 187 -7.32 -2.64 14.33
CA TYR A 187 -6.26 -3.14 13.46
C TYR A 187 -5.52 -4.34 14.03
N ASP A 188 -5.38 -4.48 15.36
CA ASP A 188 -4.79 -5.68 15.97
C ASP A 188 -5.52 -6.95 15.54
N ILE A 189 -6.86 -6.95 15.59
CA ILE A 189 -7.68 -8.11 15.17
C ILE A 189 -7.63 -8.30 13.66
N ILE A 190 -7.49 -7.22 12.88
CA ILE A 190 -7.31 -7.30 11.43
C ILE A 190 -5.97 -7.96 11.11
N HIS A 191 -4.89 -7.58 11.80
CA HIS A 191 -3.56 -8.17 11.65
C HIS A 191 -3.55 -9.66 12.00
N GLU A 192 -4.20 -10.04 13.10
CA GLU A 192 -4.41 -11.44 13.46
C GLU A 192 -5.15 -12.20 12.35
N MET A 193 -6.22 -11.62 11.80
CA MET A 193 -6.95 -12.25 10.69
C MET A 193 -6.07 -12.45 9.45
N ILE A 194 -5.28 -11.45 9.07
CA ILE A 194 -4.36 -11.55 7.93
C ILE A 194 -3.28 -12.61 8.19
N GLN A 195 -2.81 -12.75 9.44
CA GLN A 195 -1.89 -13.81 9.82
C GLN A 195 -2.55 -15.20 9.72
N ASP A 196 -3.75 -15.39 10.26
CA ASP A 196 -4.53 -16.62 10.16
C ASP A 196 -4.78 -17.02 8.69
N MET A 197 -5.06 -16.03 7.83
CA MET A 197 -5.18 -16.19 6.38
C MET A 197 -3.88 -16.71 5.75
N GLY A 198 -2.76 -16.12 6.13
CA GLY A 198 -1.42 -16.56 5.74
C GLY A 198 -1.13 -18.01 6.10
N ASP A 199 -1.38 -18.36 7.36
CA ASP A 199 -1.15 -19.70 7.90
C ASP A 199 -2.04 -20.75 7.21
N ALA A 200 -3.29 -20.40 6.91
CA ALA A 200 -4.21 -21.27 6.19
C ALA A 200 -3.71 -21.60 4.78
N LEU A 201 -3.10 -20.64 4.09
CA LEU A 201 -2.57 -20.84 2.74
C LEU A 201 -1.26 -21.61 2.72
N ILE A 202 -0.40 -21.44 3.73
CA ILE A 202 0.77 -22.29 3.93
C ILE A 202 0.31 -23.74 4.17
N LYS A 203 -0.68 -23.94 5.06
CA LYS A 203 -1.24 -25.27 5.36
C LYS A 203 -1.88 -25.94 4.14
N ALA A 204 -2.45 -25.15 3.24
CA ALA A 204 -3.02 -25.62 1.98
C ALA A 204 -1.96 -25.91 0.89
N ASN A 205 -0.66 -25.76 1.17
CA ASN A 205 0.46 -25.85 0.22
C ASN A 205 0.34 -24.88 -0.98
N ILE A 206 -0.40 -23.79 -0.80
CA ILE A 206 -0.50 -22.71 -1.81
C ILE A 206 0.71 -21.79 -1.70
N LEU A 207 1.18 -21.55 -0.47
CA LEU A 207 2.35 -20.75 -0.18
C LEU A 207 3.49 -21.61 0.34
N LYS A 208 4.71 -21.31 -0.11
CA LYS A 208 5.92 -21.87 0.49
C LYS A 208 6.15 -21.23 1.86
N SER A 209 6.42 -22.07 2.86
CA SER A 209 6.79 -21.62 4.21
C SER A 209 8.02 -20.69 4.18
N GLY A 210 8.04 -19.68 5.05
CA GLY A 210 9.13 -18.72 5.19
C GLY A 210 9.06 -17.47 4.32
N LYS A 211 8.05 -17.32 3.44
CA LYS A 211 7.79 -16.05 2.75
C LYS A 211 6.99 -15.11 3.67
N PRO A 212 7.43 -13.85 3.88
CA PRO A 212 6.66 -12.90 4.67
C PRO A 212 5.34 -12.55 3.98
N LEU A 213 4.26 -12.42 4.76
CA LEU A 213 2.90 -12.21 4.24
C LEU A 213 2.75 -10.93 3.41
N SER A 214 3.52 -9.89 3.72
CA SER A 214 3.56 -8.65 2.92
C SER A 214 4.02 -8.85 1.47
N ARG A 215 4.65 -9.98 1.15
CA ARG A 215 5.00 -10.37 -0.23
C ARG A 215 3.91 -11.16 -0.94
N ILE A 216 2.79 -11.41 -0.28
CA ILE A 216 1.70 -12.25 -0.76
C ILE A 216 0.40 -11.45 -0.78
N PHE A 217 0.11 -10.76 0.32
CA PHE A 217 -1.05 -9.87 0.48
C PHE A 217 -0.58 -8.43 0.48
N HIS A 218 -1.39 -7.59 -0.14
CA HIS A 218 -1.55 -6.24 0.35
C HIS A 218 -2.87 -6.18 1.13
N TYR A 219 -2.88 -5.37 2.19
CA TYR A 219 -4.12 -4.93 2.81
C TYR A 219 -3.96 -3.51 3.35
N SER A 220 -5.07 -2.77 3.43
CA SER A 220 -5.05 -1.41 4.00
C SER A 220 -4.65 -1.47 5.48
N ARG A 221 -3.60 -0.74 5.87
CA ARG A 221 -3.10 -0.72 7.27
C ARG A 221 -3.55 0.50 8.08
N GLY A 222 -4.31 1.40 7.47
CA GLY A 222 -4.83 2.59 8.13
C GLY A 222 -5.95 3.25 7.32
N PRO A 223 -6.71 4.20 7.91
CA PRO A 223 -7.84 4.84 7.23
C PRO A 223 -7.44 5.56 5.93
N PHE A 224 -6.32 6.29 5.90
CA PHE A 224 -5.83 6.94 4.68
C PHE A 224 -5.33 5.93 3.63
N ASP A 225 -4.85 4.77 4.07
CA ASP A 225 -4.49 3.67 3.17
C ASP A 225 -5.72 3.11 2.45
N GLN A 226 -6.88 3.05 3.13
CA GLN A 226 -8.16 2.66 2.50
C GLN A 226 -8.56 3.62 1.36
N ILE A 227 -8.27 4.91 1.49
CA ILE A 227 -8.52 5.89 0.41
C ILE A 227 -7.57 5.63 -0.76
N ARG A 228 -6.27 5.43 -0.49
CA ARG A 228 -5.28 5.10 -1.53
C ARG A 228 -5.62 3.82 -2.27
N ASP A 229 -6.04 2.78 -1.55
CA ASP A 229 -6.46 1.51 -2.14
C ASP A 229 -7.75 1.67 -2.96
N ALA A 230 -8.71 2.47 -2.50
CA ALA A 230 -9.92 2.75 -3.26
C ALA A 230 -9.64 3.49 -4.58
N ILE A 231 -8.70 4.44 -4.59
CA ILE A 231 -8.26 5.12 -5.81
C ILE A 231 -7.73 4.11 -6.83
N GLY A 232 -7.02 3.07 -6.39
CA GLY A 232 -6.42 2.09 -7.30
C GLY A 232 -7.37 0.96 -7.72
N TYR A 233 -8.24 0.49 -6.82
CA TYR A 233 -8.84 -0.84 -6.98
C TYR A 233 -10.36 -0.89 -6.77
N LEU A 234 -11.04 0.25 -6.57
CA LEU A 234 -12.50 0.28 -6.44
C LEU A 234 -13.17 0.74 -7.75
N TYR A 235 -13.80 -0.22 -8.42
CA TYR A 235 -14.52 -0.04 -9.68
C TYR A 235 -15.99 -0.44 -9.57
N ASP A 236 -16.84 0.21 -10.36
CA ASP A 236 -18.25 -0.13 -10.53
C ASP A 236 -18.46 -1.26 -11.56
N MET A 237 -19.71 -1.69 -11.75
CA MET A 237 -20.06 -2.76 -12.70
C MET A 237 -19.79 -2.42 -14.18
N LYS A 238 -19.46 -1.17 -14.50
CA LYS A 238 -19.12 -0.69 -15.85
C LYS A 238 -17.62 -0.53 -16.04
N GLY A 239 -16.81 -0.86 -15.04
CA GLY A 239 -15.36 -0.67 -15.07
C GLY A 239 -14.91 0.76 -14.82
N GLU A 240 -15.81 1.65 -14.39
CA GLU A 240 -15.48 3.02 -14.01
C GLU A 240 -15.09 3.08 -12.53
N HIS A 241 -14.24 4.03 -12.15
CA HIS A 241 -13.92 4.22 -10.74
C HIS A 241 -15.15 4.64 -9.94
N GLU A 242 -15.37 4.00 -8.79
CA GLU A 242 -16.36 4.52 -7.85
C GLU A 242 -15.92 5.89 -7.32
N ALA A 243 -16.91 6.77 -7.12
CA ALA A 243 -16.63 8.08 -6.57
C ALA A 243 -16.06 7.96 -5.15
N LEU A 244 -14.86 8.50 -4.92
CA LEU A 244 -14.18 8.37 -3.62
C LEU A 244 -15.00 8.85 -2.43
N GLY A 245 -15.86 9.86 -2.63
CA GLY A 245 -16.77 10.35 -1.60
C GLY A 245 -17.78 9.32 -1.11
N LYS A 246 -17.92 8.18 -1.80
CA LYS A 246 -18.74 7.03 -1.38
C LYS A 246 -17.95 6.00 -0.57
N THR A 247 -16.65 6.15 -0.39
CA THR A 247 -15.86 5.27 0.50
C THR A 247 -16.06 5.69 1.95
N THR A 248 -16.06 4.74 2.88
CA THR A 248 -16.46 5.01 4.27
C THR A 248 -15.59 6.08 4.95
N PHE A 249 -14.26 6.00 4.85
CA PHE A 249 -13.39 7.00 5.47
C PHE A 249 -13.39 8.35 4.75
N CYS A 250 -13.44 8.37 3.41
CA CYS A 250 -13.52 9.64 2.68
C CYS A 250 -14.84 10.38 3.00
N ASN A 251 -15.96 9.66 3.05
CA ASN A 251 -17.25 10.23 3.49
C ASN A 251 -17.16 10.80 4.91
N TYR A 252 -16.53 10.06 5.84
CA TYR A 252 -16.30 10.51 7.22
C TYR A 252 -15.52 11.84 7.29
N LEU A 253 -14.50 12.02 6.43
CA LEU A 253 -13.71 13.25 6.33
C LEU A 253 -14.53 14.41 5.74
N LEU A 254 -15.31 14.14 4.68
CA LEU A 254 -16.15 15.14 4.01
C LEU A 254 -17.23 15.69 4.95
N GLU A 255 -17.89 14.82 5.73
CA GLU A 255 -18.87 15.21 6.76
C GLU A 255 -18.27 16.10 7.86
N ARG A 256 -16.94 16.08 8.03
CA ARG A 256 -16.20 16.89 9.00
C ARG A 256 -15.50 18.09 8.36
N GLY A 257 -15.88 18.44 7.14
CA GLY A 257 -15.46 19.67 6.47
C GLY A 257 -14.11 19.58 5.74
N ILE A 258 -13.50 18.40 5.65
CA ILE A 258 -12.31 18.22 4.81
C ILE A 258 -12.76 18.14 3.36
N THR A 259 -12.25 19.02 2.50
CA THR A 259 -12.66 19.04 1.09
C THR A 259 -12.04 17.86 0.31
N MET A 260 -12.72 17.41 -0.74
CA MET A 260 -12.19 16.38 -1.65
C MET A 260 -10.81 16.76 -2.22
N ASN A 261 -10.61 18.05 -2.55
CA ASN A 261 -9.33 18.53 -3.04
C ASN A 261 -8.21 18.34 -2.01
N ASN A 262 -8.46 18.63 -0.74
CA ASN A 262 -7.47 18.43 0.33
C ASN A 262 -7.14 16.94 0.52
N ILE A 263 -8.14 16.06 0.41
CA ILE A 263 -7.96 14.60 0.48
C ILE A 263 -7.09 14.12 -0.67
N LEU A 264 -7.44 14.48 -1.91
CA LEU A 264 -6.69 14.08 -3.10
C LEU A 264 -5.25 14.63 -3.08
N TYR A 265 -5.07 15.87 -2.63
CA TYR A 265 -3.75 16.49 -2.49
C TYR A 265 -2.89 15.77 -1.45
N ALA A 266 -3.50 15.33 -0.35
CA ALA A 266 -2.86 14.51 0.67
C ALA A 266 -2.43 13.13 0.15
N MET A 267 -3.24 12.50 -0.71
CA MET A 267 -2.89 11.22 -1.34
C MET A 267 -1.74 11.36 -2.35
N ARG A 268 -1.71 12.48 -3.07
CA ARG A 268 -0.66 12.77 -4.06
C ARG A 268 0.69 13.11 -3.42
N TYR A 269 0.68 13.84 -2.32
CA TYR A 269 1.89 14.34 -1.64
C TYR A 269 1.91 13.91 -0.17
N PRO A 270 2.12 12.61 0.13
CA PRO A 270 1.84 12.08 1.46
C PRO A 270 2.87 12.48 2.51
N ILE A 271 4.05 12.99 2.16
CA ILE A 271 5.08 13.40 3.12
C ILE A 271 4.73 14.78 3.68
N MET A 272 4.56 14.86 4.99
CA MET A 272 4.02 16.03 5.67
C MET A 272 4.72 16.27 6.99
N HIS A 273 4.63 17.51 7.46
CA HIS A 273 5.02 17.89 8.81
C HIS A 273 3.80 17.91 9.72
N PHE A 274 3.86 17.13 10.79
CA PHE A 274 2.81 17.00 11.79
C PHE A 274 3.24 17.61 13.11
N ARG A 275 2.35 18.37 13.74
CA ARG A 275 2.55 18.86 15.10
C ARG A 275 2.22 17.74 16.10
N ALA A 276 3.24 17.11 16.64
CA ALA A 276 3.07 16.05 17.64
C ALA A 276 2.75 16.61 19.04
N ASP A 277 3.37 17.74 19.40
CA ASP A 277 3.09 18.51 20.60
C ASP A 277 3.36 20.01 20.37
N SER A 278 3.31 20.85 21.41
CA SER A 278 3.47 22.30 21.26
C SER A 278 4.79 22.72 20.61
N ASN A 279 5.86 21.94 20.79
CA ASN A 279 7.22 22.29 20.35
C ASN A 279 7.84 21.28 19.38
N ASN A 280 7.17 20.15 19.11
CA ASN A 280 7.70 19.08 18.28
C ASN A 280 6.95 18.97 16.95
N ILE A 281 7.70 19.08 15.85
CA ILE A 281 7.24 18.84 14.49
C ILE A 281 7.93 17.58 13.99
N ILE A 282 7.15 16.63 13.50
CA ILE A 282 7.64 15.37 12.94
C ILE A 282 7.36 15.39 11.43
N GLU A 283 8.35 15.05 10.61
CA GLU A 283 8.11 14.69 9.21
C GLU A 283 7.86 13.19 9.12
N ASP A 284 6.77 12.80 8.44
CA ASP A 284 6.47 11.40 8.13
C ASP A 284 5.56 11.33 6.90
N SER A 285 5.35 10.15 6.34
CA SER A 285 4.24 9.92 5.41
C SER A 285 2.92 9.85 6.17
N LEU A 286 1.86 10.42 5.61
CA LEU A 286 0.51 10.32 6.15
C LEU A 286 0.06 8.87 6.35
N PHE A 287 0.50 7.96 5.48
CA PHE A 287 0.15 6.53 5.56
C PHE A 287 0.78 5.86 6.78
N SER A 288 2.09 6.06 7.00
CA SER A 288 2.79 5.54 8.19
C SER A 288 2.31 6.21 9.47
N TYR A 289 2.16 7.54 9.43
CA TYR A 289 1.79 8.33 10.60
C TYR A 289 0.39 7.99 11.12
N THR A 290 -0.50 7.53 10.24
CA THR A 290 -1.88 7.11 10.58
C THR A 290 -2.10 5.60 10.53
N GLU A 291 -1.03 4.82 10.47
CA GLU A 291 -1.10 3.35 10.50
C GLU A 291 -1.76 2.89 11.80
N ASN A 292 -2.66 1.91 11.69
CA ASN A 292 -3.43 1.31 12.79
C ASN A 292 -4.39 2.24 13.54
N ASP A 293 -4.57 3.49 13.09
CA ASP A 293 -5.45 4.44 13.76
C ASP A 293 -6.93 4.15 13.52
N SER A 294 -7.76 4.51 14.51
CA SER A 294 -9.20 4.78 14.30
C SER A 294 -9.41 5.98 13.36
N PHE A 295 -10.62 6.12 12.82
CA PHE A 295 -10.99 7.26 11.99
C PHE A 295 -10.82 8.61 12.71
N GLU A 296 -11.21 8.67 13.98
CA GLU A 296 -11.09 9.85 14.82
C GLU A 296 -9.62 10.25 14.98
N ARG A 297 -8.76 9.29 15.34
CA ARG A 297 -7.33 9.53 15.53
C ARG A 297 -6.62 9.91 14.23
N ALA A 298 -6.96 9.25 13.13
CA ALA A 298 -6.41 9.58 11.81
C ALA A 298 -6.80 11.01 11.39
N LEU A 299 -8.05 11.43 11.63
CA LEU A 299 -8.46 12.81 11.39
C LEU A 299 -7.74 13.80 12.30
N GLU A 300 -7.60 13.51 13.60
CA GLU A 300 -6.87 14.37 14.55
C GLU A 300 -5.43 14.60 14.08
N LYS A 301 -4.74 13.52 13.69
CA LYS A 301 -3.39 13.59 13.13
C LYS A 301 -3.35 14.36 11.80
N TYR A 302 -4.33 14.16 10.92
CA TYR A 302 -4.43 14.93 9.68
C TYR A 302 -4.63 16.42 9.95
N LEU A 303 -5.45 16.79 10.94
CA LEU A 303 -5.64 18.19 11.33
C LEU A 303 -4.40 18.80 12.00
N SER A 304 -3.43 18.00 12.41
CA SER A 304 -2.15 18.47 12.97
C SER A 304 -1.10 18.84 11.91
N ILE A 305 -1.42 18.68 10.62
CA ILE A 305 -0.52 19.04 9.52
C ILE A 305 -0.20 20.54 9.60
N THR A 306 1.10 20.87 9.67
CA THR A 306 1.59 22.26 9.64
C THR A 306 2.11 22.68 8.27
N SER A 307 2.63 21.73 7.50
CA SER A 307 3.09 21.93 6.12
C SER A 307 3.24 20.58 5.41
N GLN A 308 3.42 20.63 4.09
CA GLN A 308 3.49 19.46 3.23
C GLN A 308 4.69 19.56 2.30
N VAL A 309 5.35 18.43 2.06
CA VAL A 309 6.46 18.35 1.11
C VAL A 309 5.87 18.16 -0.27
N ILE A 310 5.99 19.18 -1.12
CA ILE A 310 5.53 19.09 -2.51
C ILE A 310 6.61 18.38 -3.31
N LEU A 311 6.33 17.13 -3.64
CA LEU A 311 7.09 16.38 -4.63
C LEU A 311 6.50 16.81 -5.98
N PHE A 312 7.27 17.32 -6.95
CA PHE A 312 6.77 17.76 -8.28
C PHE A 312 5.88 19.02 -8.33
#